data_AF-A0A968F6S5-F1
#
_entry.id   AF-A0A968F6S5-F1
#
_cell.length_a   1.000
_cell.length_b   1.000
_cell.length_c   1.000
_cell.angle_alpha   90.00
_cell.angle_beta   90.00
_cell.angle_gamma   90.00
#
_symmetry.space_group_name_H-M   'P 1'
#
loop_
_entity.id
_entity.type
_entity.pdbx_description
1 polymer ?
#
loop_
_entity_poly.entity_id
_entity_poly.type
_entity_poly.pdbx_seq_one_letter_code
_entity_poly.pdbx_strand_id
1 'polypeptide(L)'
;GTTPNIIIADYAGFGFDYYITRFGIFAIIVIAVSLGIVFLMIRHQLEVEDSKAFDRVMDLDPWMMVPNRRMFWVYAGLFVLLITAFVIFPQPFVVAIGGMMVFMTVSHADPLASLRDIEWDIIFFIGGLFVVAGALELVGILSTISDAILSASGGHLIPASLMLLFGSWIGTFVVGGPPIATVFAPLAVDMASIMSWSIGIRDPLFWGIGFGTALGGVATPFGAVPLLILSMVSFDDSKISWRRFILSAILVNIIQIGLCSIYIILSPFLF
;
A
#
# COMPACT_ATOMS: atom_id res chain seq x y z
N GLY A 1 2.99 5.06 -2.62
CA GLY A 1 1.76 4.83 -3.39
C GLY A 1 1.81 3.42 -3.92
N THR A 2 0.79 2.62 -3.62
CA THR A 2 0.63 1.26 -4.15
C THR A 2 -0.55 1.26 -5.13
N THR A 3 -0.57 0.35 -6.09
CA THR A 3 -1.68 0.19 -7.05
C THR A 3 -3.08 0.15 -6.38
N PRO A 4 -3.30 -0.55 -5.25
CA PRO A 4 -4.56 -0.52 -4.51
C PRO A 4 -5.01 0.89 -4.13
N ASN A 5 -4.08 1.72 -3.65
CA ASN A 5 -4.40 3.05 -3.15
C ASN A 5 -4.83 4.00 -4.28
N ILE A 6 -4.30 3.81 -5.49
CA ILE A 6 -4.70 4.58 -6.68
C ILE A 6 -6.14 4.22 -7.07
N ILE A 7 -6.46 2.92 -7.10
CA ILE A 7 -7.82 2.44 -7.41
C ILE A 7 -8.82 2.99 -6.39
N ILE A 8 -8.50 2.91 -5.10
CA ILE A 8 -9.37 3.39 -4.01
C ILE A 8 -9.57 4.91 -4.11
N ALA A 9 -8.51 5.67 -4.39
CA ALA A 9 -8.59 7.12 -4.54
C ALA A 9 -9.51 7.54 -5.70
N ASP A 10 -9.47 6.81 -6.82
CA ASP A 10 -10.31 7.06 -8.00
C ASP A 10 -11.81 6.90 -7.66
N TYR A 11 -12.21 5.78 -7.05
CA TYR A 11 -13.60 5.56 -6.61
C TYR A 11 -14.04 6.51 -5.49
N ALA A 12 -13.13 6.87 -4.59
CA ALA A 12 -13.43 7.80 -3.51
C ALA A 12 -13.63 9.25 -4.01
N GLY A 13 -13.01 9.59 -5.16
CA GLY A 13 -12.90 10.96 -5.66
C GLY A 13 -11.85 11.77 -4.91
N PHE A 14 -10.82 11.13 -4.37
CA PHE A 14 -9.77 11.79 -3.60
C PHE A 14 -8.69 12.37 -4.51
N GLY A 15 -8.36 13.64 -4.29
CA GLY A 15 -7.12 14.23 -4.80
C GLY A 15 -5.89 13.63 -4.12
N PHE A 16 -4.74 13.71 -4.79
CA PHE A 16 -3.46 13.25 -4.24
C PHE A 16 -3.06 14.00 -2.96
N ASP A 17 -3.38 15.29 -2.90
CA ASP A 17 -3.20 16.17 -1.75
C ASP A 17 -4.01 15.69 -0.53
N TYR A 18 -5.29 15.36 -0.75
CA TYR A 18 -6.17 14.83 0.29
C TYR A 18 -5.63 13.49 0.83
N TYR A 19 -5.16 12.65 -0.09
CA TYR A 19 -4.59 11.36 0.26
C TYR A 19 -3.31 11.50 1.10
N ILE A 20 -2.33 12.32 0.69
CA ILE A 20 -1.09 12.51 1.45
C ILE A 20 -1.35 13.12 2.83
N THR A 21 -2.18 14.15 2.90
CA THR A 21 -2.38 14.89 4.15
C THR A 21 -3.11 14.06 5.20
N ARG A 22 -4.06 13.21 4.82
CA ARG A 22 -4.81 12.37 5.77
C ARG A 22 -4.16 11.00 5.94
N PHE A 23 -4.02 10.27 4.84
CA PHE A 23 -3.52 8.89 4.85
C PHE A 23 -2.00 8.84 5.08
N GLY A 24 -1.24 9.76 4.47
CA GLY A 24 0.22 9.80 4.57
C GLY A 24 0.73 10.13 5.98
N ILE A 25 0.13 11.13 6.65
CA ILE A 25 0.52 11.49 8.03
C ILE A 25 0.30 10.29 8.97
N PHE A 26 -0.85 9.63 8.85
CA PHE A 26 -1.12 8.45 9.67
C PHE A 26 -0.19 7.28 9.34
N ALA A 27 0.16 7.08 8.06
CA ALA A 27 1.14 6.06 7.67
C ALA A 27 2.50 6.27 8.34
N ILE A 28 2.96 7.51 8.53
CA ILE A 28 4.20 7.81 9.27
C ILE A 28 4.11 7.34 10.72
N ILE A 29 2.97 7.56 11.38
CA ILE A 29 2.73 7.11 12.76
C ILE A 29 2.78 5.57 12.81
N VAL A 30 2.10 4.89 11.89
CA VAL A 30 2.12 3.42 11.81
C VAL A 30 3.53 2.90 11.60
N ILE A 31 4.32 3.53 10.72
CA ILE A 31 5.73 3.16 10.49
C ILE A 31 6.55 3.36 11.76
N ALA A 32 6.43 4.51 12.44
CA ALA A 32 7.18 4.81 13.65
C ALA A 32 6.88 3.80 14.78
N VAL A 33 5.60 3.47 14.99
CA VAL A 33 5.20 2.46 15.99
C VAL A 33 5.71 1.08 15.58
N SER A 34 5.60 0.71 14.30
CA SER A 34 6.10 -0.57 13.80
C SER A 34 7.60 -0.73 14.01
N LEU A 35 8.39 0.30 13.67
CA LEU A 35 9.82 0.34 13.91
C LEU A 35 10.15 0.25 15.40
N GLY A 36 9.40 0.95 16.26
CA GLY A 36 9.55 0.86 17.71
C GLY A 36 9.34 -0.56 18.24
N ILE A 37 8.31 -1.26 17.76
CA ILE A 37 8.03 -2.66 18.15
C ILE A 37 9.14 -3.58 17.67
N VAL A 38 9.52 -3.50 16.40
CA VAL A 38 10.62 -4.30 15.84
C VAL A 38 11.93 -4.04 16.59
N PHE A 39 12.22 -2.77 16.91
CA PHE A 39 13.36 -2.40 17.73
C PHE A 39 13.30 -3.06 19.10
N LEU A 40 12.16 -2.98 19.81
CA LEU A 40 12.01 -3.63 21.12
C LEU A 40 12.16 -5.16 21.05
N MET A 41 11.74 -5.80 19.96
CA MET A 41 11.89 -7.24 19.74
C MET A 41 13.35 -7.65 19.49
N ILE A 42 14.11 -6.82 18.77
CA ILE A 42 15.47 -7.14 18.30
C ILE A 42 16.55 -6.46 19.15
N ARG A 43 16.22 -5.53 20.06
CA ARG A 43 17.19 -4.74 20.84
C ARG A 43 18.28 -5.55 21.52
N HIS A 44 17.95 -6.76 21.97
CA HIS A 44 18.89 -7.66 22.65
C HIS A 44 19.87 -8.37 21.68
N GLN A 45 19.57 -8.35 20.38
CA GLN A 45 20.43 -8.86 19.30
C GLN A 45 21.23 -7.73 18.63
N LEU A 46 20.93 -6.47 18.96
CA LEU A 46 21.65 -5.29 18.46
C LEU A 46 22.91 -4.98 19.28
N GLU A 47 23.21 -5.77 20.32
CA GLU A 47 24.48 -5.68 21.04
C GLU A 47 25.61 -6.16 20.11
N VAL A 48 26.42 -5.20 19.66
CA VAL A 48 27.54 -5.44 18.75
C VAL A 48 28.65 -6.15 19.53
N GLU A 49 28.73 -7.47 19.36
CA GLU A 49 29.80 -8.30 19.96
C GLU A 49 31.17 -8.03 19.31
N ASP A 50 31.21 -7.48 18.08
CA ASP A 50 32.44 -7.30 17.30
C ASP A 50 32.56 -5.89 16.68
N SER A 51 33.18 -4.96 17.42
CA SER A 51 33.47 -3.58 17.01
C SER A 51 34.16 -3.50 15.63
N LYS A 52 34.96 -4.50 15.26
CA LYS A 52 35.76 -4.50 14.02
C LYS A 52 34.95 -4.81 12.75
N ALA A 53 33.76 -5.41 12.88
CA ALA A 53 32.85 -5.61 11.75
C ALA A 53 32.05 -4.34 11.46
N PHE A 54 31.68 -3.61 12.51
CA PHE A 54 31.00 -2.31 12.41
C PHE A 54 31.90 -1.25 11.76
N ASP A 55 33.17 -1.17 12.17
CA ASP A 55 34.15 -0.24 11.58
C ASP A 55 34.34 -0.49 10.07
N ARG A 56 34.36 -1.76 9.63
CA ARG A 56 34.49 -2.13 8.21
C ARG A 56 33.30 -1.71 7.34
N VAL A 57 32.09 -1.68 7.91
CA VAL A 57 30.89 -1.20 7.20
C VAL A 57 30.86 0.33 7.16
N MET A 58 31.31 0.98 8.24
CA MET A 58 31.42 2.44 8.31
C MET A 58 32.46 3.02 7.36
N ASP A 59 33.51 2.24 7.02
CA ASP A 59 34.53 2.62 6.03
C ASP A 59 34.07 2.44 4.56
N LEU A 60 32.90 1.83 4.31
CA LEU A 60 32.36 1.74 2.96
C LEU A 60 31.81 3.10 2.52
N ASP A 61 32.52 3.77 1.62
CA ASP A 61 32.01 4.97 0.96
C ASP A 61 30.76 4.61 0.11
N PRO A 62 29.55 5.08 0.45
CA PRO A 62 28.32 4.79 -0.29
C PRO A 62 28.40 5.24 -1.76
N TRP A 63 29.25 6.22 -2.05
CA TRP A 63 29.43 6.72 -3.41
C TRP A 63 30.21 5.77 -4.32
N MET A 64 30.90 4.76 -3.78
CA MET A 64 31.49 3.70 -4.60
C MET A 64 30.42 2.86 -5.32
N MET A 65 29.20 2.82 -4.78
CA MET A 65 28.06 2.13 -5.40
C MET A 65 27.34 2.98 -6.46
N VAL A 66 27.65 4.27 -6.57
CA VAL A 66 27.02 5.20 -7.52
C VAL A 66 27.96 5.39 -8.72
N PRO A 67 27.69 4.74 -9.87
CA PRO A 67 28.62 4.77 -11.01
C PRO A 67 28.79 6.18 -11.59
N ASN A 68 27.75 7.02 -11.50
CA ASN A 68 27.75 8.38 -12.04
C ASN A 68 26.99 9.35 -11.13
N ARG A 69 27.75 10.19 -10.41
CA ARG A 69 27.18 11.18 -9.48
C ARG A 69 26.33 12.25 -10.17
N ARG A 70 26.66 12.62 -11.42
CA ARG A 70 25.88 13.60 -12.18
C ARG A 70 24.51 13.05 -12.53
N MET A 71 24.45 11.82 -13.03
CA MET A 71 23.18 11.16 -13.37
C MET A 71 22.33 10.92 -12.13
N PHE A 72 22.95 10.58 -10.98
CA PHE A 72 22.24 10.49 -9.71
C PHE A 72 21.48 11.79 -9.37
N TRP A 73 22.15 12.94 -9.42
CA TRP A 73 21.51 14.22 -9.12
C TRP A 73 20.46 14.61 -10.15
N VAL A 74 20.66 14.27 -11.43
CA VAL A 74 19.65 14.47 -12.48
C VAL A 74 18.39 13.63 -12.17
N TYR A 75 18.54 12.34 -11.85
CA TYR A 75 17.41 11.49 -11.51
C TYR A 75 16.74 11.90 -10.20
N ALA A 76 17.50 12.30 -9.19
CA ALA A 76 16.95 12.84 -7.96
C ALA A 76 16.12 14.10 -8.21
N GLY A 77 16.62 15.02 -9.05
CA GLY A 77 15.89 16.22 -9.47
C GLY A 77 14.61 15.90 -10.24
N LEU A 78 14.68 14.97 -11.21
CA LEU A 78 13.50 14.50 -11.96
C LEU A 78 12.48 13.81 -11.06
N PHE A 79 12.93 13.08 -10.05
CA PHE A 79 12.05 12.41 -9.09
C PHE A 79 11.30 13.43 -8.22
N VAL A 80 12.00 14.47 -7.72
CA VAL A 80 11.37 15.57 -6.99
C VAL A 80 10.38 16.33 -7.90
N LEU A 81 10.75 16.59 -9.15
CA LEU A 81 9.87 17.21 -10.14
C LEU A 81 8.62 16.37 -10.38
N LEU A 82 8.76 15.05 -10.51
CA LEU A 82 7.65 14.12 -10.69
C LEU A 82 6.68 14.16 -9.50
N ILE A 83 7.20 14.12 -8.27
CA ILE A 83 6.37 14.24 -7.06
C ILE A 83 5.63 15.58 -7.06
N THR A 84 6.32 16.66 -7.42
CA THR A 84 5.71 18.00 -7.48
C THR A 84 4.63 18.07 -8.56
N ALA A 85 4.85 17.43 -9.72
CA ALA A 85 3.85 17.31 -10.77
C ALA A 85 2.62 16.50 -10.31
N PHE A 86 2.79 15.43 -9.55
CA PHE A 86 1.66 14.68 -8.97
C PHE A 86 0.81 15.52 -8.01
N VAL A 87 1.40 16.53 -7.37
CA VAL A 87 0.67 17.47 -6.49
C VAL A 87 -0.06 18.54 -7.30
N ILE A 88 0.55 19.04 -8.37
CA ILE A 88 0.02 20.18 -9.14
C ILE A 88 -1.06 19.74 -10.14
N PHE A 89 -0.86 18.60 -10.81
CA PHE A 89 -1.71 18.19 -11.90
C PHE A 89 -2.84 17.25 -11.43
N PRO A 90 -4.10 17.50 -11.84
CA PRO A 90 -5.26 16.74 -11.37
C PRO A 90 -5.38 15.35 -12.00
N GLN A 91 -4.57 15.02 -13.02
CA GLN A 91 -4.63 13.75 -13.74
C GLN A 91 -3.34 12.94 -13.52
N PRO A 92 -3.30 12.06 -12.50
CA PRO A 92 -2.11 11.29 -12.15
C PRO A 92 -1.55 10.45 -13.31
N PHE A 93 -2.42 9.93 -14.19
CA PHE A 93 -1.99 9.09 -15.32
C PHE A 93 -1.14 9.89 -16.34
N VAL A 94 -1.48 11.15 -16.59
CA VAL A 94 -0.72 12.03 -17.49
C VAL A 94 0.66 12.31 -16.90
N VAL A 95 0.70 12.59 -15.60
CA VAL A 95 1.96 12.81 -14.87
C VAL A 95 2.83 11.57 -14.90
N ALA A 96 2.25 10.38 -14.70
CA ALA A 96 2.98 9.12 -14.72
C ALA A 96 3.58 8.82 -16.11
N ILE A 97 2.78 8.90 -17.18
CA ILE A 97 3.24 8.64 -18.55
C ILE A 97 4.25 9.70 -19.00
N GLY A 98 3.97 10.98 -18.74
CA GLY A 98 4.89 12.08 -19.05
C GLY A 98 6.21 11.95 -18.30
N GLY A 99 6.14 11.61 -17.01
CA GLY A 99 7.30 11.30 -16.18
C GLY A 99 8.14 10.18 -16.76
N MET A 100 7.51 9.04 -17.09
CA MET A 100 8.16 7.91 -17.75
C MET A 100 8.89 8.34 -19.03
N MET A 101 8.23 9.12 -19.91
CA MET A 101 8.84 9.63 -21.14
C MET A 101 10.06 10.52 -20.88
N VAL A 102 10.01 11.41 -19.89
CA VAL A 102 11.14 12.26 -19.50
C VAL A 102 12.27 11.42 -18.91
N PHE A 103 11.97 10.46 -18.03
CA PHE A 103 12.98 9.56 -17.46
C PHE A 103 13.66 8.71 -18.53
N MET A 104 12.90 8.16 -19.48
CA MET A 104 13.44 7.34 -20.57
C MET A 104 14.32 8.16 -21.53
N THR A 105 13.90 9.38 -21.87
CA THR A 105 14.70 10.25 -22.75
C THR A 105 16.01 10.69 -22.11
N VAL A 106 16.00 11.02 -20.82
CA VAL A 106 17.21 11.45 -20.08
C VAL A 106 18.15 10.27 -19.80
N SER A 107 17.61 9.08 -19.54
CA SER A 107 18.41 7.87 -19.30
C SER A 107 18.92 7.21 -20.57
N HIS A 108 18.44 7.63 -21.74
CA HIS A 108 18.63 6.92 -23.01
C HIS A 108 18.25 5.44 -22.92
N ALA A 109 17.24 5.13 -22.10
CA ALA A 109 16.73 3.76 -21.97
C ALA A 109 16.07 3.32 -23.28
N ASP A 110 16.31 2.06 -23.66
CA ASP A 110 15.64 1.45 -24.81
C ASP A 110 14.15 1.29 -24.49
N PRO A 111 13.25 1.92 -25.28
CA PRO A 111 11.82 1.79 -25.04
C PRO A 111 11.31 0.36 -25.06
N LEU A 112 11.88 -0.50 -25.90
CA LEU A 112 11.47 -1.89 -25.99
C LEU A 112 11.91 -2.69 -24.76
N ALA A 113 13.08 -2.38 -24.20
CA ALA A 113 13.53 -2.99 -22.95
C ALA A 113 12.63 -2.55 -21.78
N SER A 114 12.36 -1.25 -21.66
CA SER A 114 11.49 -0.74 -20.58
C SER A 114 10.07 -1.29 -20.66
N LEU A 115 9.51 -1.49 -21.86
CA LEU A 115 8.19 -2.11 -22.03
C LEU A 115 8.19 -3.60 -21.67
N ARG A 116 9.33 -4.30 -21.75
CA ARG A 116 9.44 -5.71 -21.33
C ARG A 116 9.51 -5.87 -19.82
N ASP A 117 10.03 -4.87 -19.13
CA ASP A 117 10.08 -4.84 -17.65
C ASP A 117 8.72 -4.53 -17.02
N ILE A 118 7.72 -4.16 -17.82
CA ILE A 118 6.35 -3.99 -17.35
C ILE A 118 5.74 -5.36 -17.02
N GLU A 119 5.16 -5.46 -15.83
CA GLU A 119 4.38 -6.60 -15.36
C GLU A 119 3.01 -6.65 -16.06
N TRP A 120 3.01 -7.02 -17.34
CA TRP A 120 1.82 -7.09 -18.20
C TRP A 120 0.73 -8.02 -17.65
N ASP A 121 1.14 -9.11 -17.02
CA ASP A 121 0.28 -10.04 -16.32
C ASP A 121 -0.58 -9.35 -15.24
N ILE A 122 0.01 -8.44 -14.46
CA ILE A 122 -0.73 -7.65 -13.47
C ILE A 122 -1.73 -6.71 -14.15
N ILE A 123 -1.33 -6.05 -15.24
CA ILE A 123 -2.23 -5.14 -15.98
C ILE A 123 -3.45 -5.91 -16.51
N PHE A 124 -3.23 -7.04 -17.17
CA PHE A 124 -4.32 -7.87 -17.71
C PHE A 124 -5.18 -8.49 -16.62
N PHE A 125 -4.58 -8.91 -15.50
CA PHE A 125 -5.29 -9.43 -14.35
C PHE A 125 -6.21 -8.38 -13.71
N ILE A 126 -5.69 -7.17 -13.45
CA ILE A 126 -6.48 -6.05 -12.91
C ILE A 126 -7.59 -5.68 -13.90
N GLY A 127 -7.29 -5.59 -15.21
CA GLY A 127 -8.29 -5.32 -16.24
C GLY A 127 -9.41 -6.37 -16.26
N GLY A 128 -9.07 -7.65 -16.17
CA GLY A 128 -10.05 -8.75 -16.06
C GLY A 128 -10.91 -8.65 -14.81
N LEU A 129 -10.34 -8.24 -13.68
CA LEU A 129 -11.10 -8.04 -12.44
C LEU A 129 -12.04 -6.84 -12.49
N PHE A 130 -11.69 -5.77 -13.20
CA PHE A 130 -12.63 -4.68 -13.46
C PHE A 130 -13.85 -5.17 -14.27
N VAL A 131 -13.63 -6.03 -15.26
CA VAL A 131 -14.74 -6.65 -16.03
C VAL A 131 -15.62 -7.51 -15.12
N VAL A 132 -15.01 -8.34 -14.26
CA VAL A 132 -15.76 -9.17 -13.31
C VAL A 132 -16.50 -8.31 -12.28
N ALA A 133 -15.86 -7.29 -11.70
CA ALA A 133 -16.48 -6.38 -10.75
C ALA A 133 -17.68 -5.66 -11.37
N GLY A 134 -17.54 -5.14 -12.60
CA GLY A 134 -18.65 -4.54 -13.34
C GLY A 134 -19.77 -5.53 -13.65
N ALA A 135 -19.45 -6.79 -13.96
CA ALA A 135 -20.47 -7.83 -14.12
C ALA A 135 -21.22 -8.13 -12.81
N LEU A 136 -20.52 -8.20 -11.68
CA LEU A 136 -21.13 -8.41 -10.36
C LEU A 136 -22.02 -7.22 -9.94
N GLU A 137 -21.63 -6.00 -10.30
CA GLU A 137 -22.42 -4.80 -10.11
C GLU A 137 -23.72 -4.86 -10.94
N LEU A 138 -23.61 -5.16 -12.25
CA LEU A 138 -24.76 -5.28 -13.15
C LEU A 138 -25.76 -6.37 -12.73
N VAL A 139 -25.28 -7.46 -12.13
CA VAL A 139 -26.11 -8.56 -11.64
C VAL A 139 -26.72 -8.26 -10.25
N GLY A 140 -26.29 -7.19 -9.56
CA GLY A 140 -26.78 -6.83 -8.23
C GLY A 140 -26.20 -7.67 -7.08
N ILE A 141 -25.10 -8.39 -7.33
CA ILE A 141 -24.40 -9.13 -6.28
C ILE A 141 -23.73 -8.14 -5.32
N LEU A 142 -23.17 -7.05 -5.85
CA LEU A 142 -22.51 -6.03 -5.04
C LEU A 142 -23.46 -5.40 -4.02
N SER A 143 -24.67 -5.01 -4.45
CA SER A 143 -25.69 -4.45 -3.56
C SER A 143 -26.13 -5.45 -2.49
N THR A 144 -26.24 -6.73 -2.83
CA THR A 144 -26.57 -7.78 -1.85
C THR A 144 -25.50 -7.88 -0.75
N ILE A 145 -24.21 -7.76 -1.12
CA ILE A 145 -23.11 -7.76 -0.16
C ILE A 145 -23.11 -6.47 0.65
N SER A 146 -23.35 -5.31 0.03
CA SER A 146 -23.46 -4.02 0.71
C SER A 146 -24.55 -4.06 1.77
N ASP A 147 -25.74 -4.55 1.43
CA ASP A 147 -26.88 -4.69 2.34
C ASP A 147 -26.56 -5.63 3.50
N ALA A 148 -25.86 -6.73 3.25
CA ALA A 148 -25.44 -7.66 4.29
C ALA A 148 -24.47 -7.01 5.28
N ILE A 149 -23.48 -6.25 4.78
CA ILE A 149 -22.52 -5.53 5.62
C ILE A 149 -23.23 -4.41 6.39
N LEU A 150 -24.09 -3.64 5.73
CA LEU A 150 -24.86 -2.56 6.36
C LEU A 150 -25.77 -3.12 7.47
N SER A 151 -26.48 -4.20 7.20
CA SER A 151 -27.34 -4.88 8.20
C SER A 151 -26.53 -5.37 9.40
N ALA A 152 -25.38 -6.00 9.17
CA ALA A 152 -24.50 -6.47 10.24
C ALA A 152 -23.86 -5.31 11.03
N SER A 153 -23.60 -4.17 10.37
CA SER A 153 -23.07 -2.96 10.99
C SER A 153 -24.12 -2.13 11.73
N GLY A 154 -25.40 -2.49 11.64
CA GLY A 154 -26.52 -1.69 12.15
C GLY A 154 -26.76 -0.38 11.36
N GLY A 155 -26.26 -0.29 10.14
CA GLY A 155 -26.29 0.93 9.32
C GLY A 155 -25.34 2.02 9.81
N HIS A 156 -24.38 1.69 10.67
CA HIS A 156 -23.42 2.65 11.20
C HIS A 156 -22.11 2.65 10.38
N LEU A 157 -21.64 3.85 10.06
CA LEU A 157 -20.44 4.07 9.25
C LEU A 157 -19.19 3.41 9.82
N ILE A 158 -18.94 3.55 11.13
CA ILE A 158 -17.72 3.05 11.76
C ILE A 158 -17.66 1.52 11.78
N PRO A 159 -18.68 0.79 12.27
CA PRO A 159 -18.69 -0.67 12.18
C PRO A 159 -18.59 -1.18 10.73
N ALA A 160 -19.28 -0.54 9.78
CA ALA A 160 -19.15 -0.86 8.36
C ALA A 160 -17.71 -0.70 7.84
N SER A 161 -17.05 0.40 8.20
CA SER A 161 -15.66 0.68 7.82
C SER A 161 -14.68 -0.32 8.43
N LEU A 162 -14.90 -0.76 9.67
CA LEU A 162 -14.10 -1.80 10.31
C LEU A 162 -14.33 -3.17 9.65
N MET A 163 -15.57 -3.49 9.26
CA MET A 163 -15.84 -4.72 8.50
C MET A 163 -15.11 -4.72 7.15
N LEU A 164 -15.07 -3.59 6.45
CA LEU A 164 -14.28 -3.43 5.22
C LEU A 164 -12.77 -3.51 5.49
N LEU A 165 -12.27 -2.96 6.59
CA LEU A 165 -10.86 -3.10 7.01
C LEU A 165 -10.50 -4.57 7.18
N PHE A 166 -11.21 -5.31 8.02
CA PHE A 166 -10.90 -6.71 8.29
C PHE A 166 -11.14 -7.59 7.07
N GLY A 167 -12.22 -7.36 6.31
CA GLY A 167 -12.53 -8.09 5.09
C GLY A 167 -11.46 -7.91 4.01
N SER A 168 -11.02 -6.67 3.77
CA SER A 168 -9.97 -6.39 2.80
C SER A 168 -8.59 -6.85 3.28
N TRP A 169 -8.31 -6.79 4.59
CA TRP A 169 -7.09 -7.32 5.20
C TRP A 169 -6.96 -8.83 4.98
N ILE A 170 -8.01 -9.59 5.30
CA ILE A 170 -8.05 -11.05 5.09
C ILE A 170 -8.06 -11.39 3.60
N GLY A 171 -8.82 -10.66 2.78
CA GLY A 171 -8.85 -10.89 1.34
C GLY A 171 -7.48 -10.69 0.69
N THR A 172 -6.75 -9.65 1.12
CA THR A 172 -5.43 -9.31 0.59
C THR A 172 -4.39 -10.36 0.92
N PHE A 173 -4.51 -10.99 2.09
CA PHE A 173 -3.68 -12.13 2.48
C PHE A 173 -3.79 -13.30 1.49
N VAL A 174 -4.97 -13.52 0.90
CA VAL A 174 -5.24 -14.67 0.02
C VAL A 174 -4.99 -14.34 -1.45
N VAL A 175 -5.44 -13.17 -1.92
CA VAL A 175 -5.51 -12.83 -3.35
C VAL A 175 -4.54 -11.71 -3.73
N GLY A 176 -4.08 -10.91 -2.76
CA GLY A 176 -3.25 -9.72 -2.98
C GLY A 176 -4.06 -8.41 -2.94
N GLY A 177 -3.35 -7.29 -2.82
CA GLY A 177 -3.97 -5.97 -2.59
C GLY A 177 -4.75 -5.43 -3.78
N PRO A 178 -4.17 -5.39 -5.01
CA PRO A 178 -4.86 -4.82 -6.17
C PRO A 178 -6.22 -5.46 -6.48
N PRO A 179 -6.34 -6.81 -6.52
CA PRO A 179 -7.63 -7.45 -6.76
C PRO A 179 -8.72 -7.08 -5.75
N ILE A 180 -8.34 -7.03 -4.46
CA ILE A 180 -9.27 -6.72 -3.38
C ILE A 180 -9.73 -5.27 -3.46
N ALA A 181 -8.82 -4.34 -3.78
CA ALA A 181 -9.19 -2.93 -3.98
C ALA A 181 -10.24 -2.77 -5.09
N THR A 182 -10.09 -3.47 -6.23
CA THR A 182 -11.03 -3.39 -7.36
C THR A 182 -12.44 -3.87 -7.00
N VAL A 183 -12.57 -4.86 -6.11
CA VAL A 183 -13.89 -5.40 -5.71
C VAL A 183 -14.50 -4.60 -4.56
N PHE A 184 -13.69 -4.17 -3.59
CA PHE A 184 -14.19 -3.51 -2.38
C PHE A 184 -14.42 -2.01 -2.57
N ALA A 185 -13.68 -1.34 -3.45
CA ALA A 185 -13.89 0.08 -3.72
C ALA A 185 -15.31 0.40 -4.25
N PRO A 186 -15.86 -0.31 -5.26
CA PRO A 186 -17.23 -0.06 -5.69
C PRO A 186 -18.25 -0.46 -4.62
N LEU A 187 -17.96 -1.48 -3.79
CA LEU A 187 -18.80 -1.85 -2.63
C LEU A 187 -18.97 -0.67 -1.66
N ALA A 188 -17.88 0.04 -1.35
CA ALA A 188 -17.95 1.23 -0.50
C ALA A 188 -18.74 2.39 -1.12
N VAL A 189 -18.67 2.57 -2.45
CA VAL A 189 -19.48 3.56 -3.16
C VAL A 189 -20.97 3.21 -3.06
N ASP A 190 -21.30 1.94 -3.30
CA ASP A 190 -22.67 1.44 -3.22
C ASP A 190 -23.25 1.59 -1.81
N MET A 191 -22.52 1.16 -0.77
CA MET A 191 -22.91 1.37 0.63
C MET A 191 -23.14 2.84 0.98
N ALA A 192 -22.26 3.74 0.51
CA ALA A 192 -22.42 5.18 0.71
C ALA A 192 -23.67 5.72 -0.01
N SER A 193 -24.02 5.16 -1.17
CA SER A 193 -25.23 5.54 -1.91
C SER A 193 -26.51 5.09 -1.19
N ILE A 194 -26.56 3.84 -0.71
CA ILE A 194 -27.70 3.27 0.03
C ILE A 194 -27.99 4.09 1.29
N MET A 195 -26.93 4.43 2.04
CA MET A 195 -27.04 5.19 3.28
C MET A 195 -27.09 6.71 3.07
N SER A 196 -26.97 7.20 1.83
CA SER A 196 -26.90 8.62 1.49
C SER A 196 -25.75 9.38 2.21
N TRP A 197 -24.60 8.72 2.41
CA TRP A 197 -23.41 9.36 2.97
C TRP A 197 -22.71 10.23 1.94
N SER A 198 -22.62 11.54 2.21
CA SER A 198 -21.94 12.47 1.32
C SER A 198 -20.43 12.24 1.27
N ILE A 199 -19.79 12.78 0.23
CA ILE A 199 -18.33 12.88 0.13
C ILE A 199 -17.78 13.58 1.38
N GLY A 200 -16.67 13.07 1.94
CA GLY A 200 -16.12 13.50 3.24
C GLY A 200 -16.64 12.66 4.41
N ILE A 201 -17.95 12.35 4.45
CA ILE A 201 -18.53 11.50 5.51
C ILE A 201 -18.24 10.02 5.23
N ARG A 202 -18.28 9.59 3.96
CA ARG A 202 -18.03 8.19 3.56
C ARG A 202 -16.57 7.76 3.62
N ASP A 203 -15.65 8.69 3.83
CA ASP A 203 -14.20 8.49 3.77
C ASP A 203 -13.66 7.34 4.66
N PRO A 204 -14.22 7.09 5.86
CA PRO A 204 -13.82 5.95 6.68
C PRO A 204 -13.96 4.58 5.99
N LEU A 205 -14.92 4.41 5.07
CA LEU A 205 -15.07 3.17 4.30
C LEU A 205 -13.83 2.93 3.43
N PHE A 206 -13.39 3.97 2.73
CA PHE A 206 -12.23 3.92 1.84
C PHE A 206 -10.92 3.81 2.63
N TRP A 207 -10.84 4.42 3.82
CA TRP A 207 -9.70 4.21 4.73
C TRP A 207 -9.62 2.77 5.21
N GLY A 208 -10.75 2.15 5.55
CA GLY A 208 -10.83 0.73 5.89
C GLY A 208 -10.22 -0.15 4.79
N ILE A 209 -10.67 0.04 3.54
CA ILE A 209 -10.16 -0.72 2.39
C ILE A 209 -8.68 -0.40 2.14
N GLY A 210 -8.28 0.87 2.22
CA GLY A 210 -6.89 1.29 1.97
C GLY A 210 -5.92 0.70 2.98
N PHE A 211 -6.25 0.73 4.27
CA PHE A 211 -5.40 0.12 5.30
C PHE A 211 -5.39 -1.40 5.22
N GLY A 212 -6.55 -2.04 5.00
CA GLY A 212 -6.61 -3.49 4.90
C GLY A 212 -5.83 -4.03 3.69
N THR A 213 -5.96 -3.38 2.53
CA THR A 213 -5.19 -3.74 1.33
C THR A 213 -3.71 -3.44 1.43
N ALA A 214 -3.32 -2.37 2.12
CA ALA A 214 -1.90 -2.05 2.32
C ALA A 214 -1.22 -2.99 3.32
N LEU A 215 -1.93 -3.40 4.37
CA LEU A 215 -1.36 -4.18 5.48
C LEU A 215 -1.56 -5.69 5.32
N GLY A 216 -2.55 -6.16 4.56
CA GLY A 216 -2.84 -7.59 4.42
C GLY A 216 -1.72 -8.39 3.77
N GLY A 217 -0.94 -7.76 2.88
CA GLY A 217 0.21 -8.37 2.23
C GLY A 217 1.43 -8.56 3.14
N VAL A 218 1.44 -7.95 4.32
CA VAL A 218 2.60 -8.00 5.24
C VAL A 218 2.60 -9.25 6.12
N ALA A 219 1.44 -9.89 6.30
CA ALA A 219 1.28 -11.04 7.18
C ALA A 219 1.90 -12.35 6.63
N THR A 220 2.24 -12.42 5.34
CA THR A 220 2.97 -13.55 4.76
C THR A 220 4.20 -13.09 3.99
N PRO A 221 5.25 -13.90 3.95
CA PRO A 221 6.41 -13.65 3.09
C PRO A 221 6.07 -13.61 1.60
N PHE A 222 4.91 -14.15 1.18
CA PHE A 222 4.43 -14.11 -0.20
C PHE A 222 3.51 -12.93 -0.49
N GLY A 223 3.02 -12.23 0.53
CA GLY A 223 2.00 -11.19 0.37
C GLY A 223 2.55 -9.84 -0.10
N ALA A 224 3.87 -9.64 -0.05
CA ALA A 224 4.53 -8.46 -0.61
C ALA A 224 5.89 -8.82 -1.22
N VAL A 225 6.20 -8.24 -2.39
CA VAL A 225 7.45 -8.46 -3.15
C VAL A 225 8.72 -8.29 -2.30
N PRO A 226 8.85 -7.27 -1.41
CA PRO A 226 10.03 -7.14 -0.57
C PRO A 226 10.22 -8.29 0.42
N LEU A 227 9.12 -8.88 0.92
CA LEU A 227 9.19 -10.03 1.82
C LEU A 227 9.57 -11.30 1.06
N LEU A 228 9.15 -11.41 -0.20
CA LEU A 228 9.49 -12.53 -1.07
C LEU A 228 10.99 -12.49 -1.41
N ILE A 229 11.53 -11.33 -1.77
CA ILE A 229 12.98 -11.13 -1.98
C ILE A 229 13.75 -11.41 -0.68
N LEU A 230 13.29 -10.89 0.46
CA LEU A 230 13.92 -11.18 1.75
C LEU A 230 13.90 -12.68 2.07
N SER A 231 12.82 -13.39 1.73
CA SER A 231 12.75 -14.84 1.92
C SER A 231 13.75 -15.57 1.02
N MET A 232 13.89 -15.18 -0.25
CA MET A 232 14.85 -15.79 -1.16
C MET A 232 16.30 -15.58 -0.67
N VAL A 233 16.64 -14.36 -0.25
CA VAL A 233 18.02 -14.02 0.16
C VAL A 233 18.36 -14.53 1.57
N SER A 234 17.41 -14.49 2.50
CA SER A 234 17.67 -14.89 3.89
C SER A 234 17.72 -16.39 4.06
N PHE A 235 17.06 -17.18 3.21
CA PHE A 235 16.96 -18.63 3.43
C PHE A 235 17.95 -19.47 2.61
N ASP A 236 18.67 -18.86 1.65
CA ASP A 236 19.71 -19.58 0.89
C ASP A 236 20.99 -19.84 1.71
N ASP A 237 21.26 -19.10 2.80
CA ASP A 237 22.45 -19.35 3.65
C ASP A 237 22.35 -18.86 5.13
N SER A 238 21.18 -18.39 5.62
CA SER A 238 21.07 -17.83 6.98
C SER A 238 20.20 -18.65 7.96
N LYS A 239 20.56 -18.58 9.25
CA LYS A 239 19.93 -19.29 10.39
C LYS A 239 18.51 -18.80 10.76
N ILE A 240 17.87 -17.95 9.96
CA ILE A 240 16.55 -17.39 10.29
C ILE A 240 15.49 -18.48 10.09
N SER A 241 14.77 -18.83 11.15
CA SER A 241 13.66 -19.77 11.05
C SER A 241 12.42 -19.09 10.44
N TRP A 242 11.91 -19.65 9.35
CA TRP A 242 10.63 -19.29 8.72
C TRP A 242 9.51 -18.99 9.73
N ARG A 243 9.40 -19.84 10.77
CA ARG A 243 8.39 -19.71 11.81
C ARG A 243 8.57 -18.45 12.66
N ARG A 244 9.80 -18.09 13.04
CA ARG A 244 10.08 -16.89 13.84
C ARG A 244 9.79 -15.62 13.04
N PHE A 245 10.11 -15.63 11.75
CA PHE A 245 9.83 -14.53 10.84
C PHE A 245 8.32 -14.28 10.71
N ILE A 246 7.54 -15.33 10.36
CA ILE A 246 6.09 -15.22 10.22
C ILE A 246 5.42 -14.77 11.52
N LEU A 247 5.77 -15.36 12.66
CA LEU A 247 5.18 -14.98 13.94
C LEU A 247 5.46 -13.52 14.30
N SER A 248 6.66 -13.03 14.00
CA SER A 248 7.02 -11.62 14.25
C SER A 248 6.29 -10.68 13.31
N ALA A 249 6.19 -11.04 12.02
CA ALA A 249 5.47 -10.25 11.02
C ALA A 249 3.97 -10.15 11.34
N ILE A 250 3.32 -11.27 11.69
CA ILE A 250 1.91 -11.29 12.10
C ILE A 250 1.69 -10.45 13.36
N LEU A 251 2.57 -10.54 14.36
CA LEU A 251 2.45 -9.75 15.59
C LEU A 251 2.46 -8.25 15.31
N VAL A 252 3.43 -7.78 14.52
CA VAL A 252 3.51 -6.37 14.11
C VAL A 252 2.28 -5.99 13.30
N ASN A 253 1.82 -6.87 12.40
CA ASN A 253 0.68 -6.59 11.53
C ASN A 253 -0.65 -6.47 12.29
N ILE A 254 -0.88 -7.30 13.31
CA ILE A 254 -2.05 -7.18 14.19
C ILE A 254 -2.05 -5.82 14.91
N ILE A 255 -0.88 -5.37 15.37
CA ILE A 255 -0.78 -4.06 16.03
C ILE A 255 -1.05 -2.92 15.04
N GLN A 256 -0.53 -3.02 13.80
CA GLN A 256 -0.82 -2.05 12.74
C GLN A 256 -2.32 -1.98 12.43
N ILE A 257 -3.00 -3.12 12.29
CA ILE A 257 -4.45 -3.19 12.09
C ILE A 257 -5.22 -2.61 13.28
N GLY A 258 -4.74 -2.83 14.51
CA GLY A 258 -5.28 -2.21 15.71
C GLY A 258 -5.18 -0.68 15.66
N LEU A 259 -4.02 -0.13 15.28
CA LEU A 259 -3.84 1.31 15.11
C LEU A 259 -4.76 1.88 14.02
N CYS A 260 -4.86 1.20 12.87
CA CYS A 260 -5.78 1.58 11.79
C CYS A 260 -7.24 1.56 12.25
N SER A 261 -7.63 0.57 13.05
CA SER A 261 -8.97 0.48 13.63
C SER A 261 -9.25 1.68 14.54
N ILE A 262 -8.31 2.04 15.41
CA ILE A 262 -8.41 3.20 16.30
C ILE A 262 -8.54 4.49 15.47
N TYR A 263 -7.73 4.64 14.42
CA TYR A 263 -7.81 5.80 13.53
C TYR A 263 -9.18 5.91 12.87
N ILE A 264 -9.73 4.82 12.32
CA ILE A 264 -11.07 4.81 11.72
C ILE A 264 -12.12 5.24 12.75
N ILE A 265 -12.06 4.73 13.97
CA ILE A 265 -13.00 5.09 15.05
C ILE A 265 -12.90 6.57 15.43
N LEU A 266 -11.67 7.11 15.49
CA LEU A 266 -11.44 8.51 15.85
C LEU A 266 -11.69 9.49 14.71
N SER A 267 -11.73 9.00 13.48
CA SER A 267 -11.79 9.85 12.30
C SER A 267 -12.99 10.80 12.20
N PRO A 268 -14.21 10.46 12.67
CA PRO A 268 -15.33 11.42 12.70
C PRO A 268 -15.19 12.53 13.74
N PHE A 269 -14.20 12.44 14.63
CA PHE A 269 -13.90 13.48 15.62
C PHE A 269 -12.72 14.36 15.21
N LEU A 270 -11.91 13.88 14.26
CA LEU A 270 -10.74 14.59 13.75
C LEU A 270 -11.13 15.58 12.64
N PHE A 271 -12.30 15.39 12.00
CA PHE A 271 -12.83 16.14 10.86
C PHE A 271 -14.32 16.39 11.01
#